data_AF-A0A957APW0-F1
#
_entry.id   AF-A0A957APW0-F1
#
_cell.length_a   1.000
_cell.length_b   1.000
_cell.length_c   1.000
_cell.angle_alpha   90.00
_cell.angle_beta   90.00
_cell.angle_gamma   90.00
#
_symmetry.space_group_name_H-M   'P 1'
#
loop_
_entity.id
_entity.type
_entity.pdbx_description
1 polymer ?
#
loop_
_entity_poly.entity_id
_entity_poly.type
_entity_poly.pdbx_seq_one_letter_code
_entity_poly.pdbx_strand_id
1 'polypeptide(L)' 'MINLYDTHGRPLGSISETHLQFLIDSMEEESLDDQDYYLEAATLDYLEARGADMELVHFLRGLLGDHTGLTVRWSRD' A
#
# COMPACT_ATOMS: atom_id res chain seq x y z
N MET A 1 -4.41 10.07 -9.30
CA MET A 1 -4.40 10.11 -7.80
C MET A 1 -5.18 8.89 -7.39
N ILE A 2 -4.61 8.07 -6.52
CA ILE A 2 -5.14 6.75 -6.19
C ILE A 2 -5.64 6.79 -4.75
N ASN A 3 -6.91 6.47 -4.53
CA ASN A 3 -7.50 6.45 -3.19
C ASN A 3 -7.26 5.09 -2.54
N LEU A 4 -6.87 5.10 -1.26
CA LEU A 4 -6.75 3.88 -0.45
C LEU A 4 -7.93 3.75 0.51
N TYR A 5 -8.37 2.51 0.71
CA TYR A 5 -9.48 2.16 1.58
C TYR A 5 -9.10 0.99 2.50
N ASP A 6 -9.72 0.92 3.67
CA ASP A 6 -9.68 -0.28 4.51
C ASP A 6 -10.64 -1.37 3.98
N THR A 7 -10.66 -2.52 4.65
CA THR A 7 -11.54 -3.65 4.33
C THR A 7 -13.04 -3.35 4.48
N HIS A 8 -13.40 -2.24 5.13
CA HIS A 8 -14.78 -1.76 5.29
C HIS A 8 -15.13 -0.64 4.30
N GLY A 9 -14.22 -0.29 3.37
CA GLY A 9 -14.42 0.79 2.40
C GLY A 9 -14.25 2.19 2.98
N ARG A 10 -13.62 2.35 4.15
CA ARG A 10 -13.34 3.66 4.73
C ARG A 10 -12.08 4.24 4.10
N PRO A 11 -12.07 5.53 3.72
CA PRO A 11 -10.91 6.15 3.10
C PRO A 11 -9.76 6.26 4.11
N LEU A 12 -8.57 5.83 3.67
CA LEU A 12 -7.32 5.90 4.42
C LEU A 12 -6.41 7.05 3.96
N GLY A 13 -6.64 7.55 2.75
CA GLY A 13 -5.86 8.62 2.13
C GLY A 13 -5.66 8.35 0.65
N SER A 14 -4.64 8.98 0.06
CA SER A 14 -4.35 8.82 -1.36
C SER A 14 -2.86 8.76 -1.63
N ILE A 15 -2.48 8.07 -2.70
CA ILE A 15 -1.11 7.94 -3.20
C ILE A 15 -1.04 8.39 -4.67
N SER A 16 0.18 8.57 -5.18
CA SER A 16 0.41 8.91 -6.59
C SER A 16 0.28 7.67 -7.49
N GLU A 17 0.15 7.88 -8.80
CA GLU A 17 0.20 6.77 -9.77
C GLU A 17 1.55 6.04 -9.72
N THR A 18 2.65 6.78 -9.51
CA THR A 18 3.99 6.22 -9.39
C THR A 18 4.13 5.36 -8.14
N HIS A 19 3.52 5.77 -7.03
CA HIS A 19 3.46 4.94 -5.82
C HIS A 19 2.71 3.64 -6.07
N LEU A 20 1.55 3.70 -6.73
CA LEU A 20 0.80 2.49 -7.07
C LEU A 20 1.60 1.57 -8.00
N GLN A 21 2.21 2.11 -9.06
CA GLN A 21 3.02 1.31 -9.97
C GLN A 21 4.18 0.62 -9.25
N PHE A 22 4.85 1.31 -8.32
CA PHE A 22 5.90 0.71 -7.50
C PHE A 22 5.38 -0.45 -6.65
N LEU A 23 4.20 -0.31 -6.04
CA LEU A 23 3.57 -1.39 -5.28
C LEU A 23 3.28 -2.58 -6.19
N ILE A 24 2.66 -2.38 -7.35
CA ILE A 24 2.39 -3.45 -8.33
C ILE A 24 3.69 -4.15 -8.77
N ASP A 25 4.76 -3.40 -9.03
CA ASP A 25 6.05 -3.96 -9.46
C ASP A 25 6.80 -4.70 -8.34
N SER A 26 6.43 -4.45 -7.08
CA SER A 26 7.12 -4.99 -5.89
C SER A 26 6.36 -6.10 -5.19
N MET A 27 5.04 -6.10 -5.30
CA MET A 27 4.14 -7.07 -4.70
C MET A 27 3.92 -8.18 -5.73
N GLU A 28 4.21 -9.44 -5.36
CA GLU A 28 3.92 -10.58 -6.22
C GLU A 28 2.40 -10.81 -6.26
N GLU A 29 1.70 -10.09 -7.14
CA GLU A 29 0.26 -10.25 -7.33
C GLU A 29 -0.06 -11.64 -7.89
N GLU A 30 -0.96 -12.37 -7.24
CA GLU A 30 -1.42 -13.67 -7.75
C GLU A 30 -2.30 -13.48 -9.01
N SER A 31 -2.94 -12.31 -9.15
CA SER A 31 -3.73 -11.91 -10.31
C SER A 31 -3.57 -10.43 -10.66
N LEU A 32 -3.64 -10.09 -11.96
CA LEU A 32 -3.68 -8.70 -12.44
C LEU A 32 -4.94 -7.93 -12.02
N ASP A 33 -5.95 -8.65 -11.51
CA ASP A 33 -7.19 -8.08 -11.00
C ASP A 33 -7.14 -7.79 -9.48
N ASP A 34 -6.06 -8.18 -8.79
CA ASP A 34 -5.91 -7.91 -7.36
C ASP A 34 -5.72 -6.40 -7.14
N GLN A 35 -6.55 -5.85 -6.25
CA GLN A 35 -6.55 -4.41 -5.94
C GLN A 35 -6.29 -4.16 -4.45
N ASP A 36 -5.91 -5.20 -3.72
CA ASP A 36 -5.64 -5.13 -2.31
C ASP A 36 -4.33 -5.79 -1.92
N TYR A 37 -3.71 -5.21 -0.90
CA TYR A 37 -2.42 -5.65 -0.38
C TYR A 37 -2.51 -5.81 1.11
N TYR A 38 -2.05 -6.96 1.60
CA TYR A 38 -1.75 -7.14 3.01
C TYR A 38 -0.37 -6.55 3.33
N LEU A 39 -0.34 -5.60 4.27
CA LEU A 39 0.84 -4.88 4.71
C LEU A 39 1.13 -5.22 6.16
N GLU A 40 2.38 -5.56 6.43
CA GLU A 40 2.93 -5.68 7.78
C GLU A 40 4.29 -4.97 7.82
N ALA A 41 4.88 -4.84 9.01
CA ALA A 41 6.16 -4.15 9.18
C ALA A 41 7.24 -4.71 8.24
N ALA A 42 7.30 -6.03 8.08
CA ALA A 42 8.25 -6.69 7.19
C ALA A 42 8.02 -6.34 5.70
N THR A 43 6.77 -6.21 5.26
CA THR A 43 6.44 -5.74 3.90
C THR A 43 6.96 -4.32 3.69
N LEU A 44 6.76 -3.43 4.66
CA LEU A 44 7.18 -2.02 4.55
C LEU A 44 8.72 -1.89 4.55
N ASP A 45 9.40 -2.68 5.38
CA ASP A 45 10.87 -2.75 5.40
C ASP A 45 11.42 -3.27 4.05
N TYR A 46 10.76 -4.26 3.46
CA TYR A 46 11.09 -4.78 2.14
C TYR A 46 10.91 -3.73 1.04
N LEU A 47 9.79 -3.00 1.03
CA LEU A 47 9.53 -1.93 0.07
C LEU A 47 10.58 -0.81 0.18
N GLU A 48 10.90 -0.38 1.40
CA GLU A 48 11.95 0.62 1.67
C GLU A 48 13.31 0.14 1.14
N ALA A 49 13.70 -1.10 1.43
CA ALA A 49 14.96 -1.69 0.95
C ALA A 49 15.03 -1.82 -0.59
N ARG A 50 13.87 -1.91 -1.26
CA ARG A 50 13.76 -1.95 -2.73
C ARG A 50 13.75 -0.55 -3.37
N GLY A 51 13.78 0.51 -2.57
CA GLY A 51 13.84 1.89 -3.05
C GLY A 51 12.47 2.55 -3.22
N ALA A 52 11.47 2.13 -2.42
CA ALA A 52 10.21 2.85 -2.33
C ALA A 52 10.42 4.32 -1.98
N ASP A 53 9.55 5.19 -2.49
CA ASP A 53 9.52 6.59 -2.08
C ASP A 53 9.32 6.70 -0.56
N MET A 54 10.09 7.56 0.10
CA MET A 54 10.01 7.76 1.55
C MET A 54 8.63 8.25 1.98
N GLU A 55 7.97 9.10 1.18
CA GLU A 55 6.62 9.58 1.47
C GLU A 55 5.61 8.43 1.50
N LEU A 56 5.71 7.50 0.54
CA LEU A 56 4.88 6.30 0.51
C LEU A 56 5.11 5.44 1.76
N VAL A 57 6.37 5.14 2.09
CA VAL A 57 6.71 4.29 3.25
C VAL A 57 6.22 4.93 4.55
N HIS A 58 6.45 6.24 4.74
CA HIS A 58 5.98 6.96 5.92
C HIS A 58 4.46 6.95 6.04
N PHE A 59 3.75 7.18 4.93
CA PHE A 59 2.30 7.12 4.89
C PHE A 59 1.77 5.74 5.28
N LEU A 60 2.29 4.67 4.66
CA LEU A 60 1.86 3.29 4.95
C LEU A 60 2.21 2.85 6.38
N ARG A 61 3.38 3.24 6.91
CA ARG A 61 3.74 3.02 8.32
C ARG A 61 2.79 3.76 9.27
N GLY A 62 2.37 4.96 8.90
CA GLY A 62 1.36 5.72 9.66
C GLY A 62 -0.01 5.03 9.68
N LEU A 63 -0.42 4.41 8.57
CA LEU A 63 -1.64 3.60 8.51
C LEU A 63 -1.52 2.31 9.33
N LEU A 64 -0.34 1.67 9.32
CA LEU A 64 -0.08 0.47 10.12
C LEU A 64 -0.11 0.75 11.62
N GLY A 65 0.46 1.88 12.06
CA GLY A 65 0.46 2.26 13.47
C GLY A 65 0.94 1.13 14.38
N ASP A 66 0.13 0.78 15.39
CA ASP A 66 0.41 -0.32 16.33
C ASP A 66 -0.20 -1.67 15.89
N HIS A 67 -0.79 -1.74 14.69
CA HIS A 67 -1.37 -2.98 14.15
C HIS A 67 -0.27 -3.93 13.68
N THR A 68 -0.49 -5.24 13.86
CA THR A 68 0.44 -6.28 13.36
C THR A 68 0.42 -6.38 11.83
N GLY A 69 -0.69 -6.00 11.22
CA GLY A 69 -0.85 -5.90 9.77
C GLY A 69 -2.19 -5.26 9.41
N LEU A 70 -2.32 -4.82 8.17
CA LEU A 70 -3.55 -4.26 7.63
C LEU A 70 -3.70 -4.60 6.15
N THR A 71 -4.93 -4.72 5.67
CA THR A 71 -5.21 -4.82 4.22
C THR A 71 -5.65 -3.47 3.73
N VAL A 72 -4.97 -2.96 2.70
CA VAL A 72 -5.39 -1.77 1.95
C VAL A 72 -5.96 -2.19 0.61
N ARG A 73 -7.01 -1.51 0.15
CA ARG A 73 -7.50 -1.60 -1.22
C ARG A 73 -7.28 -0.27 -1.93
N TRP A 74 -6.85 -0.28 -3.19
CA TRP A 74 -6.71 0.92 -4.00
C TRP A 74 -7.86 1.09 -5.00
N SER A 75 -8.20 2.35 -5.34
CA SER A 75 -9.10 2.69 -6.45
C SER A 75 -8.66 3.96 -7.21
N ARG A 76 -9.03 4.03 -8.49
CA ARG A 76 -8.86 5.17 -9.41
C ARG A 76 -10.09 6.07 -9.52
N ASP A 77 -11.16 5.74 -8.80
CA ASP A 77 -12.42 6.51 -8.80
C ASP A 77 -12.28 7.92 -8.21
#